data_AF-A0A832EJ09-F1
#
_entry.id   AF-A0A832EJ09-F1
#
_cell.length_a   1.000
_cell.length_b   1.000
_cell.length_c   1.000
_cell.angle_alpha   90.00
_cell.angle_beta   90.00
_cell.angle_gamma   90.00
#
_symmetry.space_group_name_H-M   'P 1'
#
loop_
_entity.id
_entity.type
_entity.pdbx_description
1 polymer ?
#
loop_
_entity_poly.entity_id
_entity_poly.type
_entity_poly.pdbx_seq_one_letter_code
_entity_poly.pdbx_strand_id
1 'polypeptide(L)'
;MWISILDSGNLAAGLLTAGQAFPALRAECDELVAAMQWGRFYDGQMLGGFNMATGQFNPDWHLVHLGSDSRLAHFLAIASGQVPAESWDRLDRSREGTYLKPGWEGGGLFMQYLSGLWLDERDTLIGRSAQNFAYAQMQRGFPWGWSASDSPADGYLGWGRLKENIVTPHASVLAIQDFPEEVVANLRELERRGARHPRYGFYDALDTQSGAVAKNFLVLDQSMILVSLANYLRPDVIRRHFQAAPLVRCGRQRIADYREPYYRDCSLFTLEPRPPTLAPQ
;
A
#
# COMPACT_ATOMS: atom_id res chain seq x y z
N MET A 1 14.33 20.64 1.40
CA MET A 1 13.38 19.72 0.73
C MET A 1 13.97 18.33 0.79
N TRP A 2 13.16 17.31 1.06
CA TRP A 2 13.61 15.91 1.12
C TRP A 2 13.20 15.19 -0.16
N ILE A 3 14.09 14.36 -0.70
CA ILE A 3 13.71 13.29 -1.63
C ILE A 3 13.38 12.07 -0.77
N SER A 4 12.18 11.52 -0.97
CA SER A 4 11.69 10.31 -0.33
C SER A 4 11.80 9.15 -1.32
N ILE A 5 12.43 8.05 -0.90
CA ILE A 5 12.55 6.87 -1.75
C ILE A 5 11.20 6.15 -1.92
N LEU A 6 10.28 6.30 -0.95
CA LEU A 6 8.93 5.74 -1.02
C LEU A 6 8.13 6.45 -2.12
N ASP A 7 8.15 7.78 -2.13
CA ASP A 7 7.47 8.59 -3.14
C ASP A 7 8.09 8.36 -4.53
N SER A 8 9.41 8.21 -4.58
CA SER A 8 10.13 7.85 -5.81
C SER A 8 9.71 6.47 -6.33
N GLY A 9 9.49 5.50 -5.45
CA GLY A 9 8.96 4.17 -5.78
C GLY A 9 7.55 4.24 -6.37
N ASN A 10 6.67 5.02 -5.76
CA ASN A 10 5.30 5.23 -6.26
C ASN A 10 5.30 5.93 -7.63
N LEU A 11 6.14 6.96 -7.81
CA LEU A 11 6.33 7.65 -9.08
C LEU A 11 6.83 6.69 -10.16
N ALA A 12 7.86 5.89 -9.86
CA ALA A 12 8.40 4.90 -10.79
C ALA A 12 7.34 3.89 -11.21
N ALA A 13 6.52 3.41 -10.28
CA ALA A 13 5.43 2.50 -10.61
C ALA A 13 4.37 3.14 -11.51
N GLY A 14 4.03 4.40 -11.28
CA GLY A 14 3.20 5.20 -12.18
C GLY A 14 3.79 5.31 -13.59
N LEU A 15 5.07 5.69 -13.72
CA LEU A 15 5.77 5.83 -14.99
C LEU A 15 5.85 4.51 -15.77
N LEU A 16 6.22 3.41 -15.09
CA LEU A 16 6.27 2.09 -15.70
C LEU A 16 4.88 1.65 -16.17
N THR A 17 3.84 1.89 -15.38
CA THR A 17 2.46 1.60 -15.78
C THR A 17 2.06 2.42 -17.00
N ALA A 18 2.31 3.73 -16.98
CA ALA A 18 1.97 4.65 -18.06
C ALA A 18 2.69 4.31 -19.37
N GLY A 19 4.00 4.06 -19.33
CA GLY A 19 4.78 3.64 -20.50
C GLY A 19 4.31 2.30 -21.07
N GLN A 20 3.81 1.40 -20.22
CA GLN A 20 3.21 0.15 -20.67
C GLN A 20 1.81 0.33 -21.29
N ALA A 21 1.00 1.24 -20.76
CA ALA A 21 -0.35 1.53 -21.24
C ALA A 21 -0.38 2.42 -22.50
N PHE A 22 0.57 3.35 -22.62
CA PHE A 22 0.64 4.36 -23.68
C PHE A 22 1.99 4.26 -24.40
N PRO A 23 2.11 3.45 -25.47
CA PRO A 23 3.38 3.21 -26.15
C PRO A 23 4.10 4.48 -26.63
N ALA A 24 3.35 5.54 -26.97
CA ALA A 24 3.92 6.83 -27.37
C ALA A 24 4.72 7.54 -26.25
N LEU A 25 4.40 7.28 -24.98
CA LEU A 25 5.09 7.86 -23.82
C LEU A 25 6.19 6.96 -23.25
N ARG A 26 6.34 5.74 -23.80
CA ARG A 26 7.19 4.70 -23.21
C ARG A 26 8.65 5.12 -23.10
N ALA A 27 9.21 5.71 -24.15
CA ALA A 27 10.61 6.10 -24.17
C ALA A 27 10.93 7.13 -23.06
N GLU A 28 10.08 8.16 -22.92
CA GLU A 28 10.23 9.19 -21.88
C GLU A 28 10.05 8.61 -20.47
N CYS A 29 9.05 7.74 -20.28
CA CYS A 29 8.84 7.06 -18.99
C CYS A 29 10.04 6.18 -18.62
N ASP A 30 10.56 5.40 -19.55
CA ASP A 30 11.70 4.51 -19.34
C ASP A 30 12.98 5.32 -19.05
N GLU A 31 13.18 6.46 -19.72
CA GLU A 31 14.30 7.37 -19.45
C GLU A 31 14.26 7.93 -18.01
N LEU A 32 13.10 8.41 -17.57
CA LEU A 32 12.93 8.92 -16.20
C LEU A 32 13.17 7.85 -15.14
N VAL A 33 12.70 6.62 -15.36
CA VAL A 33 12.93 5.49 -14.44
C VAL A 33 14.39 5.06 -14.46
N ALA A 34 15.05 5.03 -15.62
CA ALA A 34 16.46 4.68 -15.75
C ALA A 34 17.39 5.69 -15.05
N ALA A 35 16.98 6.96 -14.96
CA ALA A 35 17.72 8.01 -14.25
C ALA A 35 17.69 7.87 -12.71
N MET A 36 16.80 7.03 -12.15
CA MET A 36 16.67 6.88 -10.70
C MET A 36 17.87 6.13 -10.09
N GLN A 37 18.54 6.78 -9.14
CA GLN A 37 19.77 6.28 -8.49
C GLN A 37 19.47 5.54 -7.18
N TRP A 38 18.68 4.45 -7.24
CA TRP A 38 18.28 3.63 -6.09
C TRP A 38 19.45 3.23 -5.18
N GLY A 39 20.58 2.84 -5.77
CA GLY A 39 21.75 2.34 -5.02
C GLY A 39 22.37 3.38 -4.07
N ARG A 40 22.09 4.68 -4.27
CA ARG A 40 22.57 5.72 -3.35
C ARG A 40 21.82 5.73 -2.02
N PHE A 41 20.60 5.21 -2.00
CA PHE A 41 19.78 5.06 -0.79
C PHE A 41 20.05 3.72 -0.09
N TYR A 42 21.19 3.07 -0.32
CA TYR A 42 21.47 1.76 0.25
C TYR A 42 22.83 1.72 0.93
N ASP A 43 22.84 1.44 2.23
CA ASP A 43 24.05 1.34 3.08
C ASP A 43 24.25 -0.08 3.66
N GLY A 44 23.55 -1.07 3.10
CA GLY A 44 23.31 -2.38 3.71
C GLY A 44 21.83 -2.58 4.04
N GLN A 45 21.12 -1.49 4.29
CA GLN A 45 19.67 -1.39 4.36
C GLN A 45 19.20 -0.21 3.49
N MET A 46 17.94 -0.21 3.06
CA MET A 46 17.38 0.93 2.33
C MET A 46 17.16 2.11 3.28
N LEU A 47 17.62 3.29 2.89
CA LEU A 47 17.42 4.58 3.56
C LEU A 47 16.19 5.27 2.99
N GLY A 48 15.41 5.94 3.83
CA GLY A 48 14.15 6.56 3.42
C GLY A 48 14.28 7.91 2.73
N GLY A 49 15.29 8.71 3.09
CA GLY A 49 15.32 10.13 2.76
C GLY A 49 16.70 10.70 2.42
N PHE A 50 16.72 11.64 1.47
CA PHE A 50 17.88 12.47 1.12
C PHE A 50 17.55 13.96 1.23
N ASN A 51 18.33 14.72 1.99
CA ASN A 51 18.12 16.14 2.20
C ASN A 51 18.83 16.94 1.12
N MET A 52 18.06 17.62 0.27
CA MET A 52 18.59 18.43 -0.82
C MET A 52 19.37 19.67 -0.36
N ALA A 53 19.10 20.16 0.85
CA ALA A 53 19.79 21.34 1.38
C ALA A 53 21.19 21.00 1.92
N THR A 54 21.36 19.82 2.51
CA THR A 54 22.64 19.40 3.11
C THR A 54 23.41 18.40 2.24
N GLY A 55 22.77 17.79 1.24
CA GLY A 55 23.38 16.76 0.41
C GLY A 55 23.60 15.43 1.14
N GLN A 56 22.86 15.18 2.24
CA GLN A 56 23.05 14.02 3.10
C GLN A 56 21.81 13.13 3.14
N PHE A 57 22.03 11.82 3.24
CA PHE A 57 20.96 10.87 3.57
C PHE A 57 20.57 10.99 5.04
N ASN A 58 19.34 10.61 5.38
CA ASN A 58 18.90 10.49 6.77
C ASN A 58 19.39 9.13 7.34
N PRO A 59 20.44 9.09 8.18
CA PRO A 59 20.98 7.84 8.69
C PRO A 59 20.05 7.17 9.72
N ASP A 60 19.05 7.87 10.24
CA ASP A 60 18.15 7.36 11.27
C ASP A 60 16.86 6.76 10.71
N TRP A 61 16.66 6.81 9.39
CA TRP A 61 15.45 6.34 8.74
C TRP A 61 15.73 5.20 7.76
N HIS A 62 15.73 3.98 8.28
CA HIS A 62 15.84 2.77 7.49
C HIS A 62 14.48 2.12 7.23
N LEU A 63 14.33 1.57 6.03
CA LEU A 63 13.15 0.85 5.56
C LEU A 63 13.35 -0.63 5.81
N VAL A 64 12.92 -1.10 6.99
CA VAL A 64 13.27 -2.44 7.50
C VAL A 64 12.15 -3.46 7.38
N HIS A 65 10.89 -3.03 7.31
CA HIS A 65 9.75 -3.95 7.43
C HIS A 65 9.25 -4.44 6.07
N LEU A 66 9.02 -5.75 5.96
CA LEU A 66 8.38 -6.34 4.77
C LEU A 66 6.91 -5.91 4.63
N GLY A 67 6.19 -5.83 5.75
CA GLY A 67 4.78 -5.41 5.83
C GLY A 67 4.56 -3.90 5.71
N SER A 68 5.40 -3.18 4.95
CA SER A 68 5.34 -1.73 4.81
C SER A 68 5.08 -1.24 3.38
N ASP A 69 4.64 0.02 3.28
CA ASP A 69 4.45 0.77 2.04
C ASP A 69 5.76 1.05 1.29
N SER A 70 6.90 0.92 1.97
CA SER A 70 8.23 1.13 1.39
C SER A 70 8.71 -0.01 0.46
N ARG A 71 8.04 -1.16 0.51
CA ARG A 71 8.47 -2.40 -0.16
C ARG A 71 8.57 -2.24 -1.68
N LEU A 72 7.68 -1.48 -2.32
CA LEU A 72 7.72 -1.24 -3.77
C LEU A 72 9.03 -0.56 -4.20
N ALA A 73 9.52 0.41 -3.43
CA ALA A 73 10.78 1.07 -3.72
C ALA A 73 11.97 0.10 -3.60
N HIS A 74 11.97 -0.75 -2.57
CA HIS A 74 12.99 -1.79 -2.39
C HIS A 74 12.94 -2.82 -3.54
N PHE A 75 11.75 -3.24 -3.95
CA PHE A 75 11.56 -4.13 -5.11
C PHE A 75 12.20 -3.52 -6.37
N LEU A 76 11.92 -2.24 -6.67
CA LEU A 76 12.44 -1.56 -7.85
C LEU A 76 13.96 -1.35 -7.78
N ALA A 77 14.50 -1.10 -6.59
CA ALA A 77 15.95 -1.02 -6.36
C ALA A 77 16.65 -2.34 -6.73
N ILE A 78 16.11 -3.49 -6.31
CA ILE A 78 16.64 -4.82 -6.67
C ILE A 78 16.42 -5.12 -8.16
N ALA A 79 15.24 -4.79 -8.68
CA ALA A 79 14.90 -4.98 -10.09
C ALA A 79 15.88 -4.25 -11.02
N SER A 80 16.29 -3.05 -10.64
CA SER A 80 17.29 -2.25 -11.39
C SER A 80 18.71 -2.82 -11.33
N GLY A 81 18.98 -3.73 -10.38
CA GLY A 81 20.32 -4.25 -10.12
C GLY A 81 21.22 -3.30 -9.32
N GLN A 82 20.69 -2.18 -8.85
CA GLN A 82 21.45 -1.23 -8.02
C GLN A 82 21.53 -1.66 -6.55
N VAL A 83 20.68 -2.61 -6.12
CA VAL A 83 20.67 -3.17 -4.77
C VAL A 83 20.68 -4.71 -4.84
N PRO A 84 21.47 -5.42 -3.99
CA PRO A 84 21.54 -6.89 -4.00
C PRO A 84 20.20 -7.54 -3.64
N ALA A 85 19.86 -8.67 -4.25
CA ALA A 85 18.60 -9.37 -4.00
C ALA A 85 18.47 -9.87 -2.55
N GLU A 86 19.60 -10.23 -1.93
CA GLU A 86 19.72 -10.67 -0.54
C GLU A 86 19.27 -9.60 0.46
N SER A 87 19.19 -8.33 0.04
CA SER A 87 18.63 -7.26 0.88
C SER A 87 17.13 -7.45 1.16
N TRP A 88 16.40 -8.14 0.28
CA TRP A 88 15.00 -8.50 0.52
C TRP A 88 14.86 -9.52 1.64
N ASP A 89 15.79 -10.47 1.73
CA ASP A 89 15.78 -11.53 2.73
C ASP A 89 16.05 -10.97 4.14
N ARG A 90 16.70 -9.80 4.24
CA ARG A 90 16.94 -9.11 5.52
C ARG A 90 15.77 -8.28 6.03
N LEU A 91 14.71 -8.09 5.24
CA LEU A 91 13.52 -7.38 5.70
C LEU A 91 12.87 -8.12 6.88
N ASP A 92 12.46 -7.36 7.88
CA ASP A 92 11.78 -7.88 9.06
C ASP A 92 10.45 -8.52 8.67
N ARG A 93 10.29 -9.78 9.10
CA ARG A 93 9.12 -10.63 8.89
C ARG A 93 8.42 -10.98 10.22
N SER A 94 8.73 -10.23 11.28
CA SER A 94 8.04 -10.31 12.55
C SER A 94 6.55 -10.02 12.37
N ARG A 95 5.73 -10.51 13.30
CA ARG A 95 4.27 -10.53 13.18
C ARG A 95 3.56 -9.94 14.39
N GLU A 96 2.38 -9.40 14.14
CA GLU A 96 1.35 -9.07 15.13
C GLU A 96 0.18 -10.05 14.90
N GLY A 97 0.16 -11.16 15.62
CA GLY A 97 -0.81 -12.24 15.36
C GLY A 97 -0.63 -12.85 13.97
N THR A 98 -1.59 -12.66 13.08
CA THR A 98 -1.69 -13.29 11.74
C THR A 98 -1.27 -12.36 10.59
N TYR A 99 -0.67 -11.20 10.88
CA TYR A 99 -0.16 -10.24 9.90
C TYR A 99 1.25 -9.75 10.28
N LEU A 100 2.01 -9.32 9.27
CA LEU A 100 3.38 -8.80 9.39
C LEU A 100 3.38 -7.44 10.07
N LYS A 101 4.47 -7.14 10.80
CA LYS A 101 4.74 -5.80 11.29
C LYS A 101 5.12 -4.84 10.15
N PRO A 102 4.79 -3.54 10.26
CA PRO A 102 3.91 -2.97 11.28
C PRO A 102 2.43 -3.21 10.94
N GLY A 103 1.66 -3.70 11.92
CA GLY A 103 0.21 -3.78 11.88
C GLY A 103 -0.41 -2.59 12.62
N TRP A 104 -1.04 -2.87 13.77
CA TRP A 104 -1.59 -1.87 14.68
C TRP A 104 -0.52 -0.99 15.33
N GLU A 105 0.73 -1.46 15.41
CA GLU A 105 1.83 -0.71 16.02
C GLU A 105 2.27 0.51 15.20
N GLY A 106 1.97 0.58 13.89
CA GLY A 106 2.55 1.58 12.98
C GLY A 106 1.55 2.38 12.16
N GLY A 107 1.30 1.98 10.90
CA GLY A 107 0.69 2.87 9.90
C GLY A 107 -0.61 2.39 9.27
N GLY A 108 -1.24 1.34 9.81
CA GLY A 108 -2.56 0.90 9.36
C GLY A 108 -2.58 0.33 7.94
N LEU A 109 -3.78 0.15 7.40
CA LEU A 109 -4.01 -0.83 6.33
C LEU A 109 -3.27 -0.53 5.02
N PHE A 110 -3.03 0.76 4.72
CA PHE A 110 -2.36 1.13 3.47
C PHE A 110 -0.94 0.56 3.38
N MET A 111 -0.23 0.41 4.50
CA MET A 111 1.12 -0.14 4.54
C MET A 111 1.20 -1.55 3.98
N GLN A 112 0.15 -2.35 4.18
CA GLN A 112 0.12 -3.74 3.73
C GLN A 112 -0.31 -3.83 2.25
N TYR A 113 -1.23 -2.97 1.79
CA TYR A 113 -1.85 -3.09 0.46
C TYR A 113 -1.27 -2.20 -0.63
N LEU A 114 -0.63 -1.05 -0.31
CA LEU A 114 -0.28 -0.04 -1.31
C LEU A 114 0.56 -0.61 -2.46
N SER A 115 1.63 -1.33 -2.12
CA SER A 115 2.52 -1.97 -3.10
C SER A 115 1.77 -3.01 -3.96
N GLY A 116 0.76 -3.67 -3.37
CA GLY A 116 -0.13 -4.63 -4.03
C GLY A 116 -1.05 -4.02 -5.09
N LEU A 117 -1.08 -2.70 -5.25
CA LEU A 117 -1.76 -2.05 -6.39
C LEU A 117 -1.04 -2.32 -7.72
N TRP A 118 0.25 -2.60 -7.67
CA TRP A 118 1.12 -2.83 -8.82
C TRP A 118 1.70 -4.25 -8.84
N LEU A 119 2.18 -4.73 -7.70
CA LEU A 119 2.73 -6.07 -7.54
C LEU A 119 1.59 -7.07 -7.29
N ASP A 120 1.54 -8.16 -8.08
CA ASP A 120 0.62 -9.25 -7.77
C ASP A 120 1.18 -10.08 -6.61
N GLU A 121 0.52 -9.94 -5.47
CA GLU A 121 0.92 -10.47 -4.16
C GLU A 121 -0.12 -11.41 -3.55
N ARG A 122 -1.23 -11.69 -4.23
CA ARG A 122 -2.35 -12.50 -3.71
C ARG A 122 -1.89 -13.88 -3.20
N ASP A 123 -0.88 -14.44 -3.86
CA ASP A 123 -0.30 -15.74 -3.52
C ASP A 123 1.00 -15.70 -2.73
N THR A 124 1.28 -14.57 -2.08
CA THR A 124 2.48 -14.38 -1.26
C THR A 124 2.13 -14.25 0.22
N LEU A 125 3.15 -14.43 1.08
CA LEU A 125 3.08 -14.13 2.51
C LEU A 125 2.51 -12.72 2.77
N ILE A 126 2.87 -11.76 1.92
CA ILE A 126 2.50 -10.35 2.08
C ILE A 126 1.03 -10.12 1.75
N GLY A 127 0.54 -10.66 0.63
CA GLY A 127 -0.89 -10.52 0.30
C GLY A 127 -1.77 -11.17 1.36
N ARG A 128 -1.34 -12.32 1.88
CA ARG A 128 -2.05 -12.98 2.98
C ARG A 128 -2.03 -12.17 4.28
N SER A 129 -0.88 -11.56 4.62
CA SER A 129 -0.77 -10.62 5.73
C SER A 129 -1.75 -9.46 5.59
N ALA A 130 -1.81 -8.84 4.41
CA ALA A 130 -2.72 -7.74 4.11
C ALA A 130 -4.20 -8.13 4.27
N GLN A 131 -4.58 -9.31 3.76
CA GLN A 131 -5.93 -9.87 3.90
C GLN A 131 -6.31 -10.12 5.36
N ASN A 132 -5.41 -10.75 6.12
CA ASN A 132 -5.64 -11.01 7.55
C ASN A 132 -5.76 -9.71 8.35
N PHE A 133 -4.97 -8.69 8.01
CA PHE A 133 -5.07 -7.40 8.70
C PHE A 133 -6.39 -6.69 8.36
N ALA A 134 -6.83 -6.68 7.09
CA ALA A 134 -8.14 -6.17 6.70
C ALA A 134 -9.28 -6.89 7.45
N TYR A 135 -9.22 -8.23 7.48
CA TYR A 135 -10.17 -9.05 8.22
C TYR A 135 -10.21 -8.68 9.72
N ALA A 136 -9.05 -8.53 10.35
CA ALA A 136 -8.96 -8.12 11.76
C ALA A 136 -9.60 -6.74 12.01
N GLN A 137 -9.51 -5.80 11.06
CA GLN A 137 -10.22 -4.52 11.17
C GLN A 137 -11.73 -4.67 11.11
N MET A 138 -12.23 -5.54 10.21
CA MET A 138 -13.67 -5.84 10.10
C MET A 138 -14.23 -6.46 11.39
N GLN A 139 -13.44 -7.31 12.07
CA GLN A 139 -13.83 -7.89 13.36
C GLN A 139 -13.87 -6.85 14.50
N ARG A 140 -13.13 -5.74 14.35
CA ARG A 140 -13.02 -4.71 15.38
C ARG A 140 -14.23 -3.77 15.42
N GLY A 141 -14.91 -3.56 14.30
CA GLY A 141 -16.10 -2.73 14.26
C GLY A 141 -16.57 -2.37 12.85
N PHE A 142 -17.72 -1.69 12.80
CA PHE A 142 -18.33 -1.21 11.56
C PHE A 142 -18.87 0.23 11.75
N PRO A 143 -18.60 1.17 10.83
CA PRO A 143 -17.74 1.05 9.64
C PRO A 143 -16.26 0.83 10.03
N TRP A 144 -15.47 0.34 9.08
CA TRP A 144 -14.06 -0.01 9.25
C TRP A 144 -13.16 0.70 8.23
N GLY A 145 -11.85 0.58 8.37
CA GLY A 145 -10.86 1.22 7.50
C GLY A 145 -9.86 2.06 8.29
N TRP A 146 -9.13 1.44 9.20
CA TRP A 146 -8.11 2.11 10.02
C TRP A 146 -6.78 2.20 9.27
N SER A 147 -6.35 3.42 8.97
CA SER A 147 -5.14 3.73 8.20
C SER A 147 -4.75 5.19 8.42
N ALA A 148 -3.54 5.56 7.98
CA ALA A 148 -3.10 6.94 8.06
C ALA A 148 -3.97 7.86 7.19
N SER A 149 -4.43 8.97 7.75
CA SER A 149 -5.30 9.96 7.08
C SER A 149 -5.29 11.27 7.86
N ASP A 150 -5.89 12.32 7.31
CA ASP A 150 -6.37 13.43 8.13
C ASP A 150 -7.51 12.99 9.07
N SER A 151 -7.73 13.80 10.09
CA SER A 151 -8.80 13.65 11.06
C SER A 151 -9.58 14.95 11.21
N PRO A 152 -10.86 14.89 11.64
CA PRO A 152 -11.66 16.11 11.82
C PRO A 152 -11.12 17.06 12.89
N ALA A 153 -10.35 16.56 13.87
CA ALA A 153 -9.95 17.31 15.06
C ALA A 153 -8.43 17.50 15.21
N ASP A 154 -7.60 16.58 14.72
CA ASP A 154 -6.17 16.52 15.08
C ASP A 154 -5.24 16.66 13.87
N GLY A 155 -5.79 16.99 12.69
CA GLY A 155 -5.07 17.01 11.42
C GLY A 155 -4.55 15.62 11.06
N TYR A 156 -3.38 15.56 10.42
CA TYR A 156 -2.82 14.33 9.89
C TYR A 156 -2.41 13.35 10.99
N LEU A 157 -2.94 12.13 10.90
CA LEU A 157 -2.65 10.99 11.75
C LEU A 157 -1.84 9.96 10.95
N GLY A 158 -0.52 9.98 11.12
CA GLY A 158 0.40 8.96 10.62
C GLY A 158 1.11 8.24 11.77
N TRP A 159 1.90 7.22 11.45
CA TRP A 159 2.81 6.47 12.33
C TRP A 159 2.74 6.81 13.84
N GLY A 160 2.11 5.93 14.62
CA GLY A 160 1.99 6.09 16.08
C GLY A 160 1.01 7.17 16.56
N ARG A 161 0.36 7.91 15.64
CA ARG A 161 -0.68 8.90 15.96
C ARG A 161 -2.08 8.49 15.52
N LEU A 162 -2.23 7.33 14.87
CA LEU A 162 -3.54 6.83 14.44
C LEU A 162 -4.45 6.63 15.66
N LYS A 163 -5.73 6.96 15.49
CA LYS A 163 -6.76 6.85 16.53
C LYS A 163 -7.75 5.76 16.17
N GLU A 164 -8.20 5.01 17.17
CA GLU A 164 -9.05 3.82 16.96
C GLU A 164 -10.41 4.15 16.34
N ASN A 165 -10.95 5.33 16.63
CA ASN A 165 -12.25 5.80 16.16
C ASN A 165 -12.19 6.48 14.79
N ILE A 166 -11.01 6.71 14.22
CA ILE A 166 -10.88 7.34 12.92
C ILE A 166 -10.79 6.26 11.85
N VAL A 167 -11.75 6.28 10.92
CA VAL A 167 -11.78 5.40 9.75
C VAL A 167 -11.68 6.23 8.48
N THR A 168 -10.96 5.71 7.50
CA THR A 168 -10.74 6.32 6.20
C THR A 168 -11.21 5.39 5.06
N PRO A 169 -11.98 5.90 4.09
CA PRO A 169 -12.50 5.12 2.98
C PRO A 169 -11.42 4.39 2.18
N HIS A 170 -10.28 5.03 1.91
CA HIS A 170 -9.24 4.44 1.06
C HIS A 170 -8.73 3.10 1.62
N ALA A 171 -8.64 2.98 2.96
CA ALA A 171 -8.16 1.79 3.63
C ALA A 171 -9.03 0.59 3.28
N SER A 172 -10.35 0.75 3.38
CA SER A 172 -11.28 -0.31 3.01
C SER A 172 -11.24 -0.62 1.52
N VAL A 173 -11.16 0.40 0.66
CA VAL A 173 -11.15 0.24 -0.81
C VAL A 173 -9.92 -0.52 -1.30
N LEU A 174 -8.77 -0.40 -0.63
CA LEU A 174 -7.58 -1.19 -0.95
C LEU A 174 -7.82 -2.71 -0.91
N ALA A 175 -8.75 -3.18 -0.09
CA ALA A 175 -9.10 -4.59 0.07
C ALA A 175 -10.26 -5.06 -0.84
N ILE A 176 -10.72 -4.24 -1.79
CA ILE A 176 -11.90 -4.51 -2.63
C ILE A 176 -11.82 -5.83 -3.41
N GLN A 177 -10.62 -6.26 -3.80
CA GLN A 177 -10.45 -7.49 -4.56
C GLN A 177 -10.60 -8.76 -3.70
N ASP A 178 -10.35 -8.64 -2.40
CA ASP A 178 -10.40 -9.76 -1.46
C ASP A 178 -11.78 -9.82 -0.78
N PHE A 179 -12.34 -8.67 -0.43
CA PHE A 179 -13.58 -8.54 0.35
C PHE A 179 -14.58 -7.56 -0.32
N PRO A 180 -15.04 -7.83 -1.56
CA PRO A 180 -15.82 -6.86 -2.31
C PRO A 180 -17.17 -6.50 -1.67
N GLU A 181 -17.83 -7.48 -1.07
CA GLU A 181 -19.14 -7.29 -0.43
C GLU A 181 -19.02 -6.41 0.82
N GLU A 182 -18.01 -6.70 1.65
CA GLU A 182 -17.69 -6.00 2.89
C GLU A 182 -17.25 -4.55 2.64
N VAL A 183 -16.45 -4.32 1.60
CA VAL A 183 -16.03 -2.97 1.20
C VAL A 183 -17.21 -2.17 0.66
N VAL A 184 -18.06 -2.75 -0.19
CA VAL A 184 -19.25 -2.04 -0.71
C VAL A 184 -20.22 -1.70 0.42
N ALA A 185 -20.44 -2.61 1.37
CA ALA A 185 -21.25 -2.34 2.55
C ALA A 185 -20.66 -1.18 3.38
N ASN A 186 -19.35 -1.18 3.60
CA ASN A 186 -18.64 -0.14 4.33
C ASN A 186 -18.77 1.24 3.64
N LEU A 187 -18.54 1.30 2.32
CA LEU A 187 -18.67 2.54 1.55
C LEU A 187 -20.08 3.13 1.59
N ARG A 188 -21.11 2.27 1.51
CA ARG A 188 -22.52 2.70 1.65
C ARG A 188 -22.80 3.29 3.03
N GLU A 189 -22.25 2.68 4.08
CA GLU A 189 -22.41 3.20 5.44
C GLU A 189 -21.67 4.54 5.62
N LEU A 190 -20.45 4.66 5.12
CA LEU A 190 -19.69 5.91 5.14
C LEU A 190 -20.44 7.02 4.38
N GLU A 191 -21.01 6.71 3.21
CA GLU A 191 -21.85 7.63 2.45
C GLU A 191 -23.11 8.04 3.22
N ARG A 192 -23.81 7.09 3.86
CA ARG A 192 -24.99 7.37 4.71
C ARG A 192 -24.65 8.31 5.87
N ARG A 193 -23.43 8.22 6.42
CA ARG A 193 -22.92 9.12 7.47
C ARG A 193 -22.37 10.44 6.95
N GLY A 194 -22.51 10.72 5.65
CA GLY A 194 -22.10 12.00 5.06
C GLY A 194 -20.62 12.11 4.73
N ALA A 195 -19.88 10.99 4.70
CA ALA A 195 -18.46 10.97 4.36
C ALA A 195 -18.18 11.06 2.85
N ARG A 196 -19.19 11.31 2.01
CA ARG A 196 -19.04 11.43 0.55
C ARG A 196 -19.46 12.79 0.04
N HIS A 197 -18.54 13.45 -0.66
CA HIS A 197 -18.82 14.63 -1.45
C HIS A 197 -19.47 14.23 -2.79
N PRO A 198 -20.52 14.94 -3.26
CA PRO A 198 -21.27 14.56 -4.47
C PRO A 198 -20.42 14.54 -5.75
N ARG A 199 -19.45 15.45 -5.86
CA ARG A 199 -18.56 15.57 -7.04
C ARG A 199 -17.22 14.83 -6.94
N TYR A 200 -16.56 14.88 -5.78
CA TYR A 200 -15.15 14.47 -5.64
C TYR A 200 -14.96 13.14 -4.92
N GLY A 201 -16.05 12.43 -4.64
CA GLY A 201 -15.96 11.12 -3.98
C GLY A 201 -15.87 11.26 -2.46
N PHE A 202 -15.25 10.28 -1.82
CA PHE A 202 -15.20 10.23 -0.37
C PHE A 202 -14.20 11.24 0.20
N TYR A 203 -14.59 11.87 1.30
CA TYR A 203 -13.69 12.67 2.14
C TYR A 203 -12.64 11.80 2.82
N ASP A 204 -11.63 12.43 3.38
CA ASP A 204 -10.44 11.74 3.87
C ASP A 204 -10.73 10.77 5.03
N ALA A 205 -11.57 11.17 6.00
CA ALA A 205 -11.88 10.34 7.14
C ALA A 205 -13.19 10.70 7.84
N LEU A 206 -13.69 9.76 8.64
CA LEU A 206 -14.82 9.89 9.54
C LEU A 206 -14.43 9.42 10.94
N ASP A 207 -14.82 10.19 11.95
CA ASP A 207 -14.79 9.78 13.35
C ASP A 207 -16.06 8.98 13.67
N THR A 208 -15.91 7.70 13.99
CA THR A 208 -17.02 6.79 14.24
C THR A 208 -17.76 7.05 15.56
N GLN A 209 -17.13 7.76 16.51
CA GLN A 209 -17.73 8.12 17.79
C GLN A 209 -18.51 9.43 17.70
N SER A 210 -17.90 10.48 17.15
CA SER A 210 -18.55 11.80 17.07
C SER A 210 -19.40 11.99 15.81
N GLY A 211 -19.17 11.19 14.76
CA GLY A 211 -19.76 11.37 13.44
C GLY A 211 -19.15 12.52 12.63
N ALA A 212 -18.10 13.18 13.15
CA ALA A 212 -17.42 14.25 12.43
C ALA A 212 -16.67 13.73 11.20
N VAL A 213 -16.61 14.53 10.15
CA VAL A 213 -15.97 14.18 8.87
C VAL A 213 -14.82 15.15 8.59
N ALA A 214 -13.66 14.62 8.22
CA ALA A 214 -12.51 15.41 7.76
C ALA A 214 -12.78 15.83 6.31
N LYS A 215 -13.42 17.00 6.11
CA LYS A 215 -13.95 17.44 4.80
C LYS A 215 -12.89 17.97 3.84
N ASN A 216 -11.82 17.22 3.68
CA ASN A 216 -10.73 17.45 2.75
C ASN A 216 -10.43 16.18 1.96
N PHE A 217 -9.46 16.28 1.04
CA PHE A 217 -9.06 15.17 0.17
C PHE A 217 -7.54 15.15 0.08
N LEU A 218 -6.92 14.03 0.42
CA LEU A 218 -5.53 13.78 0.10
C LEU A 218 -5.41 13.13 -1.28
N VAL A 219 -4.52 13.65 -2.14
CA VAL A 219 -4.30 13.11 -3.50
C VAL A 219 -3.88 11.64 -3.43
N LEU A 220 -3.07 11.27 -2.44
CA LEU A 220 -2.64 9.89 -2.21
C LEU A 220 -3.84 8.97 -1.97
N ASP A 221 -4.71 9.32 -1.03
CA ASP A 221 -5.89 8.55 -0.64
C ASP A 221 -6.87 8.39 -1.79
N GLN A 222 -7.15 9.47 -2.51
CA GLN A 222 -8.01 9.43 -3.70
C GLN A 222 -7.40 8.58 -4.82
N SER A 223 -6.08 8.62 -4.99
CA SER A 223 -5.38 7.80 -5.98
C SER A 223 -5.45 6.32 -5.62
N MET A 224 -5.29 5.96 -4.34
CA MET A 224 -5.45 4.59 -3.87
C MET A 224 -6.87 4.06 -4.13
N ILE A 225 -7.91 4.87 -3.87
CA ILE A 225 -9.29 4.52 -4.22
C ILE A 225 -9.42 4.26 -5.72
N LEU A 226 -8.97 5.21 -6.56
CA LEU A 226 -9.11 5.12 -8.00
C LEU A 226 -8.40 3.88 -8.58
N VAL A 227 -7.15 3.66 -8.19
CA VAL A 227 -6.31 2.56 -8.70
C VAL A 227 -6.85 1.20 -8.24
N SER A 228 -7.30 1.09 -6.99
CA SER A 228 -7.94 -0.14 -6.48
C SER A 228 -9.21 -0.48 -7.25
N LEU A 229 -10.09 0.51 -7.44
CA LEU A 229 -11.32 0.32 -8.22
C LEU A 229 -11.03 0.02 -9.69
N ALA A 230 -10.01 0.64 -10.29
CA ALA A 230 -9.60 0.34 -11.65
C ALA A 230 -9.16 -1.13 -11.79
N ASN A 231 -8.32 -1.62 -10.87
CA ASN A 231 -7.91 -3.03 -10.84
C ASN A 231 -9.07 -4.00 -10.60
N TYR A 232 -10.09 -3.61 -9.83
CA TYR A 232 -11.27 -4.44 -9.58
C TYR A 232 -12.25 -4.46 -10.78
N LEU A 233 -12.65 -3.29 -11.28
CA LEU A 233 -13.64 -3.15 -12.35
C LEU A 233 -13.08 -3.53 -13.72
N ARG A 234 -11.77 -3.36 -13.92
CA ARG A 234 -11.04 -3.82 -15.09
C ARG A 234 -9.95 -4.77 -14.60
N PRO A 235 -10.21 -6.08 -14.56
CA PRO A 235 -9.39 -7.06 -13.87
C PRO A 235 -7.89 -6.82 -14.06
N ASP A 236 -7.25 -6.46 -12.95
CA ASP A 236 -5.82 -6.25 -12.80
C ASP A 236 -5.20 -5.29 -13.84
N VAL A 237 -5.95 -4.30 -14.34
CA VAL A 237 -5.47 -3.46 -15.45
C VAL A 237 -4.17 -2.72 -15.11
N ILE A 238 -4.05 -2.16 -13.91
CA ILE A 238 -2.85 -1.45 -13.49
C ILE A 238 -1.71 -2.44 -13.26
N ARG A 239 -1.98 -3.54 -12.56
CA ARG A 239 -0.98 -4.60 -12.33
C ARG A 239 -0.46 -5.21 -13.63
N ARG A 240 -1.33 -5.48 -14.61
CA ARG A 240 -0.94 -6.06 -15.90
C ARG A 240 -0.02 -5.13 -16.67
N HIS A 241 -0.32 -3.82 -16.70
CA HIS A 241 0.57 -2.85 -17.32
C HIS A 241 1.90 -2.77 -16.56
N PHE A 242 1.90 -2.58 -15.25
CA PHE A 242 3.14 -2.52 -14.46
C PHE A 242 4.01 -3.76 -14.63
N GLN A 243 3.43 -4.96 -14.49
CA GLN A 243 4.16 -6.23 -14.58
C GLN A 243 4.63 -6.57 -16.01
N ALA A 244 4.09 -5.91 -17.04
CA ALA A 244 4.58 -6.01 -18.40
C ALA A 244 5.88 -5.22 -18.63
N ALA A 245 6.34 -4.40 -17.69
CA ALA A 245 7.62 -3.72 -17.80
C ALA A 245 8.80 -4.73 -17.66
N PRO A 246 9.83 -4.67 -18.54
CA PRO A 246 11.00 -5.56 -18.44
C PRO A 246 11.70 -5.49 -17.08
N LEU A 247 11.83 -4.29 -16.52
CA LEU A 247 12.40 -4.06 -15.19
C LEU A 247 11.64 -4.88 -14.12
N VAL A 248 10.32 -4.81 -14.13
CA VAL A 248 9.47 -5.51 -13.14
C VAL A 248 9.57 -7.02 -13.29
N ARG A 249 9.59 -7.55 -14.52
CA ARG A 249 9.84 -8.99 -14.75
C ARG A 249 11.17 -9.45 -14.19
N CYS A 250 12.22 -8.66 -14.36
CA CYS A 250 13.55 -8.94 -13.79
C CYS A 250 13.49 -8.98 -12.25
N GLY A 251 12.85 -7.99 -11.63
CA GLY A 251 12.65 -7.95 -10.16
C GLY A 251 11.94 -9.21 -9.63
N ARG A 252 10.84 -9.63 -10.28
CA ARG A 252 10.09 -10.84 -9.89
C ARG A 252 10.93 -12.12 -9.98
N GLN A 253 11.89 -12.19 -10.90
CA GLN A 253 12.79 -13.34 -11.03
C GLN A 253 13.93 -13.32 -9.99
N ARG A 254 14.30 -12.15 -9.48
CA ARG A 254 15.40 -11.99 -8.51
C ARG A 254 14.95 -12.18 -7.07
N ILE A 255 13.70 -11.86 -6.76
CA ILE A 255 13.18 -11.88 -5.40
C ILE A 255 12.39 -13.16 -5.15
N ALA A 256 12.82 -13.94 -4.14
CA ALA A 256 12.28 -15.27 -3.85
C ALA A 256 10.75 -15.26 -3.62
N ASP A 257 10.25 -14.30 -2.85
CA ASP A 257 8.83 -14.18 -2.49
C ASP A 257 7.89 -13.98 -3.70
N TYR A 258 8.40 -13.63 -4.88
CA TYR A 258 7.60 -13.47 -6.11
C TYR A 258 7.78 -14.59 -7.14
N ARG A 259 8.68 -15.55 -6.89
CA ARG A 259 8.97 -16.67 -7.80
C ARG A 259 8.05 -17.86 -7.62
N GLU A 260 7.74 -18.22 -6.37
CA GLU A 260 6.93 -19.40 -6.04
C GLU A 260 5.71 -18.99 -5.22
N PRO A 261 4.51 -19.55 -5.49
CA PRO A 261 3.37 -19.37 -4.62
C PRO A 261 3.70 -19.88 -3.20
N TYR A 262 3.46 -19.05 -2.17
CA TYR A 262 3.82 -19.38 -0.79
C TYR A 262 3.04 -20.59 -0.23
N TYR A 263 1.90 -20.95 -0.85
CA TYR A 263 0.95 -21.92 -0.31
C TYR A 263 1.26 -23.39 -0.55
N ARG A 264 2.47 -23.77 -0.99
CA ARG A 264 2.74 -25.20 -1.21
C ARG A 264 2.79 -26.04 0.08
N ASP A 265 3.15 -25.47 1.24
CA ASP A 265 3.35 -26.26 2.47
C ASP A 265 3.03 -25.57 3.82
N CYS A 266 2.46 -24.35 3.86
CA CYS A 266 2.30 -23.60 5.12
C CYS A 266 0.85 -23.51 5.64
N SER A 267 0.54 -24.28 6.70
CA SER A 267 -0.69 -24.18 7.50
C SER A 267 -0.77 -22.94 8.41
N LEU A 268 0.24 -22.07 8.37
CA LEU A 268 0.44 -20.96 9.30
C LEU A 268 -0.31 -19.67 8.93
N PHE A 269 -0.90 -19.64 7.74
CA PHE A 269 -1.80 -18.57 7.29
C PHE A 269 -2.98 -19.15 6.51
N THR A 270 -3.79 -19.96 7.18
CA THR A 270 -5.17 -20.17 6.73
C THR A 270 -5.89 -18.82 6.78
N LEU A 271 -6.51 -18.41 5.66
CA LEU A 271 -7.50 -17.34 5.66
C LEU A 271 -8.48 -17.63 6.79
N GLU A 272 -8.64 -16.69 7.72
CA GLU A 272 -9.70 -16.83 8.71
C GLU A 272 -11.04 -16.93 7.98
N PRO A 273 -11.99 -17.77 8.47
CA PRO A 273 -13.28 -17.95 7.82
C PRO A 273 -13.94 -16.59 7.57
N ARG A 274 -14.60 -16.46 6.40
CA ARG A 274 -15.22 -15.22 5.89
C ARG A 274 -15.93 -14.46 7.04
N PRO A 275 -15.74 -13.13 7.16
CA PRO A 275 -16.25 -12.41 8.31
C PRO A 275 -17.79 -12.50 8.29
N PRO A 276 -18.46 -12.63 9.46
CA PRO A 276 -19.91 -12.57 9.50
C PRO A 276 -20.37 -11.30 8.80
N THR A 277 -21.47 -11.39 8.05
CA THR A 277 -22.05 -10.24 7.35
C THR A 277 -22.26 -9.12 8.37
N LEU A 278 -21.45 -8.07 8.29
CA LEU A 278 -21.57 -6.91 9.17
C LEU A 278 -22.86 -6.18 8.79
N ALA A 279 -23.96 -6.56 9.42
CA ALA A 279 -25.21 -5.83 9.32
C ALA A 279 -25.08 -4.51 10.09
N PRO A 280 -25.57 -3.38 9.56
CA PRO A 280 -25.71 -2.18 10.35
C PRO A 280 -26.61 -2.49 11.55
N GLN A 281 -26.12 -2.19 12.76
CA GLN A 281 -26.93 -2.20 13.98
C GLN A 281 -27.96 -1.06 13.96
#